data_AF-A0A252CAT8-F1
#
_entry.id   AF-A0A252CAT8-F1
#
_cell.length_a   1.000
_cell.length_b   1.000
_cell.length_c   1.000
_cell.angle_alpha   90.00
_cell.angle_beta   90.00
_cell.angle_gamma   90.00
#
_symmetry.space_group_name_H-M   'P 1'
#
loop_
_entity.id
_entity.type
_entity.pdbx_description
1 polymer ?
#
loop_
_entity_poly.entity_id
_entity_poly.type
_entity_poly.pdbx_seq_one_letter_code
_entity_poly.pdbx_strand_id
1 'polypeptide(L)'
;MVNRSNVRKLIIISVGFILALVGAAGYIIYHGGNSSKKELPPKIVQESRETNDSSSKEEAVTKNSSEKSEEESSKIVVDFLKVYSSWELNASSIDERQDKLQSLMTEKGYQNLHIAEDATSLKLMIEAFEKDKTINTSNSSQLVSRSYIKSKVFQDASNKALYYVELYYTECPIYQDKGYPVVAKINLSVQDSKVDALDVTDIKALPGGEKNNGGNS
;
A
#
# COMPACT_ATOMS: atom_id res chain seq x y z
N MET A 1 48.38 -6.74 20.54
CA MET A 1 48.03 -7.88 19.66
C MET A 1 46.72 -8.47 20.14
N VAL A 2 45.59 -8.12 19.53
CA VAL A 2 44.26 -8.60 19.95
C VAL A 2 43.96 -9.92 19.24
N ASN A 3 43.62 -10.93 20.02
CA ASN A 3 43.49 -12.33 19.61
C ASN A 3 42.24 -12.54 18.74
N ARG A 4 42.43 -12.99 17.49
CA ARG A 4 41.40 -13.09 16.43
C ARG A 4 40.54 -14.37 16.47
N SER A 5 40.65 -15.23 17.50
CA SER A 5 39.96 -16.54 17.47
C SER A 5 38.52 -16.54 18.02
N ASN A 6 38.06 -15.47 18.68
CA ASN A 6 36.74 -15.46 19.34
C ASN A 6 35.61 -14.83 18.51
N VAL A 7 35.91 -14.19 17.37
CA VAL A 7 34.91 -13.50 16.54
C VAL A 7 34.13 -14.49 15.64
N ARG A 8 34.71 -15.65 15.32
CA ARG A 8 34.06 -16.65 14.44
C ARG A 8 32.97 -17.49 15.11
N LYS A 9 32.86 -17.48 16.44
CA LYS A 9 31.86 -18.31 17.17
C LYS A 9 30.54 -17.58 17.46
N LEU A 10 30.45 -16.27 17.25
CA LEU A 10 29.24 -15.49 17.54
C LEU A 10 28.30 -15.31 16.33
N ILE A 11 28.74 -15.62 15.11
CA ILE A 11 27.95 -15.41 13.88
C ILE A 11 27.02 -16.62 13.57
N ILE A 12 27.19 -17.76 14.23
CA ILE A 12 26.43 -18.99 13.88
C ILE A 12 25.09 -19.11 14.64
N ILE A 13 24.82 -18.28 15.66
CA ILE A 13 23.59 -18.41 16.46
C ILE A 13 22.43 -17.55 15.92
N SER A 14 22.68 -16.55 15.07
CA SER A 14 21.61 -15.64 14.57
C SER A 14 20.78 -16.21 13.40
N VAL A 15 21.31 -17.15 12.62
CA VAL A 15 20.60 -17.72 11.46
C VAL A 15 19.57 -18.77 11.88
N GLY A 16 19.78 -19.47 13.00
CA GLY A 16 18.85 -20.49 13.50
C GLY A 16 17.56 -19.93 14.10
N PHE A 17 17.59 -18.71 14.64
CA PHE A 17 16.44 -18.11 15.32
C PHE A 17 15.38 -17.60 14.32
N ILE A 18 15.79 -17.15 13.13
CA ILE A 18 14.88 -16.67 12.09
C ILE A 18 14.06 -17.82 11.49
N LEU A 19 14.64 -19.01 11.33
CA LEU A 19 13.91 -20.19 10.81
C LEU A 19 12.90 -20.77 11.82
N ALA A 20 13.17 -20.65 13.13
CA ALA A 20 12.26 -21.13 14.17
C ALA A 20 10.95 -20.30 14.26
N LEU A 21 11.00 -18.99 13.96
CA LEU A 21 9.82 -18.12 14.01
C LEU A 21 8.89 -18.32 12.80
N VAL A 22 9.44 -18.59 11.61
CA VAL A 22 8.64 -18.90 10.41
C VAL A 22 7.91 -20.24 10.54
N GLY A 23 8.53 -21.23 11.20
CA GLY A 23 7.90 -22.55 11.42
C GLY A 23 6.69 -22.52 12.36
N ALA A 24 6.71 -21.68 13.40
CA ALA A 24 5.59 -21.58 14.35
C ALA A 24 4.35 -20.90 13.75
N ALA A 25 4.53 -19.90 12.88
CA ALA A 25 3.42 -19.22 12.19
C ALA A 25 2.71 -20.13 11.17
N GLY A 26 3.46 -20.97 10.45
CA GLY A 26 2.89 -21.93 9.49
C GLY A 26 2.06 -23.04 10.14
N TYR A 27 2.43 -23.48 11.34
CA TYR A 27 1.72 -24.55 12.06
C TYR A 27 0.33 -24.12 12.57
N ILE A 28 0.18 -22.85 13.02
CA ILE A 28 -1.10 -22.33 13.51
C ILE A 28 -2.10 -22.14 12.36
N ILE A 29 -1.64 -21.71 11.18
CA ILE A 29 -2.52 -21.50 10.02
C ILE A 29 -2.97 -22.84 9.40
N TYR A 30 -2.13 -23.88 9.42
CA TYR A 30 -2.46 -25.18 8.84
C TYR A 30 -3.41 -26.04 9.71
N HIS A 31 -3.39 -25.88 11.05
CA HIS A 31 -4.24 -26.66 11.96
C HIS A 31 -5.36 -25.88 12.66
N GLY A 32 -5.39 -24.54 12.56
CA GLY A 32 -6.39 -23.67 13.22
C GLY A 32 -7.69 -23.46 12.42
N GLY A 33 -8.18 -24.48 11.72
CA GLY A 33 -9.44 -24.40 10.99
C GLY A 33 -10.66 -24.40 11.91
N ASN A 34 -11.15 -23.22 12.32
CA ASN A 34 -12.50 -23.09 12.89
C ASN A 34 -13.39 -22.29 11.93
N SER A 35 -14.36 -22.99 11.37
CA SER A 35 -15.37 -22.50 10.42
C SER A 35 -16.37 -21.57 11.11
N SER A 36 -16.44 -20.31 10.69
CA SER A 36 -17.63 -19.48 10.89
C SER A 36 -18.30 -19.26 9.55
N LYS A 37 -19.47 -19.88 9.36
CA LYS A 37 -20.36 -19.68 8.21
C LYS A 37 -20.71 -18.19 8.10
N LYS A 38 -20.37 -17.55 6.99
CA LYS A 38 -20.94 -16.25 6.62
C LYS A 38 -22.28 -16.50 5.92
N GLU A 39 -23.37 -16.05 6.53
CA GLU A 39 -24.65 -15.87 5.84
C GLU A 39 -24.47 -14.88 4.69
N LEU A 40 -25.11 -15.18 3.54
CA LEU A 40 -25.18 -14.28 2.40
C LEU A 40 -26.09 -13.08 2.73
N PRO A 41 -25.74 -11.85 2.29
CA PRO A 41 -26.64 -10.70 2.42
C PRO A 41 -27.85 -10.82 1.47
N PRO A 42 -29.00 -10.24 1.82
CA PRO A 42 -30.23 -10.36 1.05
C PRO A 42 -30.18 -9.58 -0.27
N LYS A 43 -30.88 -10.14 -1.26
CA LYS A 43 -31.12 -9.63 -2.60
C LYS A 43 -31.73 -8.21 -2.56
N ILE A 44 -31.01 -7.21 -3.08
CA ILE A 44 -31.54 -5.85 -3.28
C ILE A 44 -32.57 -5.90 -4.42
N VAL A 45 -33.81 -5.53 -4.10
CA VAL A 45 -34.90 -5.34 -5.06
C VAL A 45 -34.69 -4.01 -5.77
N GLN A 46 -34.61 -4.04 -7.11
CA GLN A 46 -34.76 -2.85 -7.95
C GLN A 46 -36.20 -2.35 -7.83
N GLU A 47 -36.39 -1.11 -7.38
CA GLU A 47 -37.63 -0.37 -7.59
C GLU A 47 -37.34 0.87 -8.44
N SER A 48 -37.85 0.82 -9.67
CA SER A 48 -37.92 1.93 -10.61
C SER A 48 -39.03 2.89 -10.20
N ARG A 49 -38.77 4.20 -10.18
CA ARG A 49 -39.81 5.22 -10.37
C ARG A 49 -39.25 6.43 -11.09
N GLU A 50 -39.66 6.56 -12.35
CA GLU A 50 -39.63 7.80 -13.11
C GLU A 50 -40.75 8.73 -12.60
N THR A 51 -40.48 10.04 -12.52
CA THR A 51 -41.37 11.12 -13.02
C THR A 51 -40.65 12.49 -13.06
N ASN A 52 -40.78 13.14 -14.23
CA ASN A 52 -40.61 14.58 -14.58
C ASN A 52 -41.17 15.56 -13.52
N ASP A 53 -40.88 16.87 -13.47
CA ASP A 53 -40.41 17.88 -14.45
C ASP A 53 -39.93 19.16 -13.71
N SER A 54 -39.16 19.99 -14.42
CA SER A 54 -39.12 21.47 -14.41
C SER A 54 -38.41 22.33 -13.32
N SER A 55 -37.35 23.00 -13.81
CA SER A 55 -37.03 24.45 -13.75
C SER A 55 -36.57 25.19 -12.47
N SER A 56 -35.34 25.71 -12.60
CA SER A 56 -34.80 27.05 -12.24
C SER A 56 -34.55 27.47 -10.78
N LYS A 57 -33.25 27.73 -10.54
CA LYS A 57 -32.61 28.80 -9.72
C LYS A 57 -33.13 29.04 -8.29
N GLU A 58 -32.27 28.73 -7.31
CA GLU A 58 -31.53 29.73 -6.53
C GLU A 58 -30.55 29.03 -5.57
N GLU A 59 -29.28 29.41 -5.63
CA GLU A 59 -28.25 28.97 -4.70
C GLU A 59 -28.52 29.54 -3.31
N ALA A 60 -29.18 28.76 -2.45
CA ALA A 60 -29.15 28.99 -1.02
C ALA A 60 -27.92 28.28 -0.45
N VAL A 61 -26.82 29.02 -0.29
CA VAL A 61 -25.62 28.59 0.47
C VAL A 61 -26.04 28.39 1.93
N THR A 62 -26.46 27.17 2.24
CA THR A 62 -26.60 26.71 3.63
C THR A 62 -25.25 26.16 4.05
N LYS A 63 -24.48 26.99 4.75
CA LYS A 63 -23.19 26.64 5.33
C LYS A 63 -23.42 25.64 6.48
N ASN A 64 -23.47 24.36 6.16
CA ASN A 64 -23.60 23.29 7.15
C ASN A 64 -22.23 23.02 7.76
N SER A 65 -22.11 23.19 9.08
CA SER A 65 -20.89 23.05 9.88
C SER A 65 -20.30 21.63 9.95
N SER A 66 -20.68 20.72 9.04
CA SER A 66 -20.20 19.33 8.92
C SER A 66 -19.22 19.10 7.76
N GLU A 67 -19.09 20.03 6.81
CA GLU A 67 -18.23 19.82 5.62
C GLU A 67 -16.73 19.88 5.95
N LYS A 68 -16.34 20.69 6.93
CA LYS A 68 -14.92 20.95 7.23
C LYS A 68 -14.18 19.70 7.73
N SER A 69 -14.82 18.84 8.51
CA SER A 69 -14.17 17.62 9.04
C SER A 69 -14.07 16.50 8.01
N GLU A 70 -15.00 16.44 7.05
CA GLU A 70 -14.97 15.48 5.94
C GLU A 70 -13.86 15.83 4.93
N GLU A 71 -13.66 17.12 4.67
CA GLU A 71 -12.59 17.61 3.80
C GLU A 71 -11.20 17.39 4.43
N GLU A 72 -11.02 17.69 5.72
CA GLU A 72 -9.76 17.46 6.44
C GLU A 72 -9.39 15.97 6.55
N SER A 73 -10.36 15.11 6.82
CA SER A 73 -10.12 13.67 6.92
C SER A 73 -9.81 13.03 5.57
N SER A 74 -10.49 13.45 4.51
CA SER A 74 -10.15 13.06 3.13
C SER A 74 -8.74 13.54 2.74
N LYS A 75 -8.32 14.72 3.19
CA LYS A 75 -6.98 15.24 2.95
C LYS A 75 -5.90 14.38 3.61
N ILE A 76 -6.09 13.94 4.85
CA ILE A 76 -5.17 13.03 5.56
C ILE A 76 -4.98 11.74 4.76
N VAL A 77 -6.07 11.14 4.29
CA VAL A 77 -6.03 9.91 3.48
C VAL A 77 -5.27 10.13 2.18
N VAL A 78 -5.53 11.23 1.46
CA VAL A 78 -4.83 11.55 0.21
C VAL A 78 -3.34 11.78 0.43
N ASP A 79 -2.96 12.52 1.47
CA ASP A 79 -1.56 12.81 1.78
C ASP A 79 -0.80 11.52 2.17
N PHE A 80 -1.43 10.64 2.96
CA PHE A 80 -0.92 9.30 3.22
C PHE A 80 -0.72 8.50 1.93
N LEU A 81 -1.72 8.41 1.06
CA LEU A 81 -1.66 7.60 -0.16
C LEU A 81 -0.56 8.06 -1.11
N LYS A 82 -0.34 9.38 -1.23
CA LYS A 82 0.76 9.94 -2.02
C LYS A 82 2.12 9.42 -1.57
N VAL A 83 2.37 9.42 -0.27
CA VAL A 83 3.63 8.93 0.29
C VAL A 83 3.70 7.40 0.24
N TYR A 84 2.60 6.72 0.58
CA TYR A 84 2.53 5.27 0.62
C TYR A 84 2.84 4.64 -0.74
N SER A 85 2.45 5.27 -1.85
CA SER A 85 2.66 4.75 -3.21
C SER A 85 3.71 5.51 -4.03
N SER A 86 4.63 6.25 -3.41
CA SER A 86 5.69 6.95 -4.13
C SER A 86 7.07 6.70 -3.53
N TRP A 87 7.98 6.18 -4.33
CA TRP A 87 9.41 6.10 -4.02
C TRP A 87 10.24 5.82 -5.27
N GLU A 88 11.48 6.29 -5.22
CA GLU A 88 12.55 5.92 -6.14
C GLU A 88 13.43 4.82 -5.54
N LEU A 89 14.14 4.07 -6.39
CA LEU A 89 15.03 3.00 -5.98
C LEU A 89 16.40 3.53 -5.53
N ASN A 90 16.41 4.37 -4.50
CA ASN A 90 17.62 4.84 -3.83
C ASN A 90 17.37 5.06 -2.32
N ALA A 91 18.43 4.95 -1.51
CA ALA A 91 18.32 4.98 -0.05
C ALA A 91 17.61 6.25 0.48
N SER A 92 17.95 7.43 -0.04
CA SER A 92 17.36 8.69 0.40
C SER A 92 15.85 8.76 0.18
N SER A 93 15.37 8.31 -0.98
CA SER A 93 13.92 8.27 -1.26
C SER A 93 13.19 7.27 -0.37
N ILE A 94 13.82 6.14 -0.03
CA ILE A 94 13.23 5.14 0.87
C ILE A 94 13.16 5.66 2.30
N ASP A 95 14.22 6.31 2.78
CA ASP A 95 14.27 6.92 4.11
C ASP A 95 13.24 8.04 4.26
N GLU A 96 13.15 8.95 3.27
CA GLU A 96 12.16 10.03 3.28
C GLU A 96 10.72 9.50 3.29
N ARG A 97 10.45 8.44 2.53
CA ARG A 97 9.13 7.78 2.55
C ARG A 97 8.82 7.20 3.93
N GLN A 98 9.78 6.47 4.51
CA GLN A 98 9.63 5.86 5.83
C GLN A 98 9.27 6.91 6.89
N ASP A 99 10.05 7.99 6.96
CA ASP A 99 9.87 9.06 7.96
C ASP A 99 8.52 9.77 7.82
N LYS A 100 8.12 10.06 6.57
CA LYS A 100 6.80 10.65 6.30
C LYS A 100 5.67 9.72 6.71
N LEU A 101 5.76 8.42 6.40
CA LEU A 101 4.73 7.46 6.80
C LEU A 101 4.63 7.33 8.32
N GLN A 102 5.75 7.38 9.05
CA GLN A 102 5.73 7.37 10.50
C GLN A 102 4.93 8.55 11.09
N SER A 103 5.00 9.72 10.44
CA SER A 103 4.22 10.89 10.86
C SER A 103 2.73 10.80 10.52
N LEU A 104 2.36 10.13 9.42
CA LEU A 104 1.00 10.04 8.88
C LEU A 104 0.19 8.87 9.42
N MET A 105 0.84 7.93 10.10
CA MET A 105 0.24 6.71 10.63
C MET A 105 0.17 6.71 12.16
N THR A 106 -0.74 5.91 12.71
CA THR A 106 -0.66 5.51 14.11
C THR A 106 0.55 4.59 14.28
N GLU A 107 1.11 4.54 15.50
CA GLU A 107 2.25 3.64 15.80
C GLU A 107 1.91 2.18 15.47
N LYS A 108 0.70 1.75 15.85
CA LYS A 108 0.17 0.42 15.57
C LYS A 108 0.07 0.17 14.06
N GLY A 109 -0.48 1.09 13.30
CA GLY A 109 -0.61 0.95 11.85
C GLY A 109 0.74 0.87 11.15
N TYR A 110 1.67 1.73 11.56
CA TYR A 110 3.03 1.75 11.03
C TYR A 110 3.76 0.42 11.25
N GLN A 111 3.64 -0.16 12.46
CA GLN A 111 4.21 -1.46 12.78
C GLN A 111 3.52 -2.61 12.03
N ASN A 112 2.19 -2.63 11.98
CA ASN A 112 1.42 -3.70 11.32
C ASN A 112 1.62 -3.74 9.80
N LEU A 113 1.94 -2.61 9.17
CA LEU A 113 2.31 -2.56 7.76
C LEU A 113 3.81 -2.80 7.51
N HIS A 114 4.59 -3.11 8.55
CA HIS A 114 6.01 -3.45 8.43
C HIS A 114 6.85 -2.38 7.70
N ILE A 115 6.48 -1.09 7.80
CA ILE A 115 7.07 -0.02 6.95
C ILE A 115 8.59 0.08 7.10
N ALA A 116 9.12 0.00 8.32
CA ALA A 116 10.56 0.08 8.59
C ALA A 116 11.33 -1.16 8.11
N GLU A 117 10.70 -2.34 8.21
CA GLU A 117 11.29 -3.61 7.80
C GLU A 117 11.35 -3.70 6.27
N ASP A 118 10.27 -3.30 5.60
CA ASP A 118 10.20 -3.19 4.13
C ASP A 118 11.21 -2.16 3.60
N ALA A 119 11.33 -1.00 4.25
CA ALA A 119 12.32 0.01 3.87
C ALA A 119 13.76 -0.52 4.01
N THR A 120 14.05 -1.23 5.10
CA THR A 120 15.36 -1.85 5.32
C THR A 120 15.66 -2.92 4.26
N SER A 121 14.70 -3.81 4.01
CA SER A 121 14.80 -4.87 3.00
C SER A 121 15.04 -4.29 1.61
N LEU A 122 14.27 -3.26 1.22
CA LEU A 122 14.38 -2.62 -0.08
C LEU A 122 15.74 -1.94 -0.27
N LYS A 123 16.26 -1.24 0.73
CA LYS A 123 17.61 -0.65 0.67
C LYS A 123 18.71 -1.71 0.48
N LEU A 124 18.62 -2.84 1.18
CA LEU A 124 19.58 -3.94 1.01
C LEU A 124 19.52 -4.55 -0.39
N MET A 125 18.32 -4.69 -0.96
CA MET A 125 18.17 -5.17 -2.34
C MET A 125 18.72 -4.18 -3.37
N ILE A 126 18.51 -2.87 -3.15
CA ILE A 126 19.08 -1.81 -4.00
C ILE A 126 20.62 -1.88 -3.95
N GLU A 127 21.21 -1.93 -2.75
CA GLU A 127 22.67 -2.02 -2.58
C GLU A 127 23.25 -3.27 -3.26
N ALA A 128 22.61 -4.43 -3.07
CA ALA A 128 23.03 -5.67 -3.71
C ALA A 128 22.96 -5.58 -5.24
N PHE A 129 21.88 -5.01 -5.78
CA PHE A 129 21.75 -4.78 -7.21
C PHE A 129 22.81 -3.80 -7.72
N GLU A 130 23.07 -2.70 -7.01
CA GLU A 130 24.05 -1.71 -7.42
C GLU A 130 25.46 -2.29 -7.52
N LYS A 131 25.80 -3.22 -6.61
CA LYS A 131 27.08 -3.92 -6.57
C LYS A 131 27.23 -4.97 -7.66
N ASP A 132 26.23 -5.84 -7.81
CA ASP A 132 26.36 -7.06 -8.63
C ASP A 132 25.71 -6.93 -10.02
N LYS A 133 24.85 -5.91 -10.22
CA LYS A 133 24.04 -5.66 -11.43
C LYS A 133 23.16 -6.85 -11.87
N THR A 134 22.85 -7.74 -10.93
CA THR A 134 22.07 -8.97 -11.21
C THR A 134 20.62 -8.85 -10.76
N ILE A 135 19.71 -9.16 -11.67
CA ILE A 135 18.30 -9.43 -11.37
C ILE A 135 18.08 -10.95 -11.31
N ASN A 136 17.37 -11.40 -10.29
CA ASN A 136 16.94 -12.79 -10.13
C ASN A 136 15.45 -12.84 -9.78
N THR A 137 14.90 -14.04 -9.69
CA THR A 137 13.48 -14.25 -9.38
C THR A 137 13.07 -13.68 -8.02
N SER A 138 14.00 -13.55 -7.06
CA SER A 138 13.71 -13.06 -5.71
C SER A 138 13.65 -11.53 -5.62
N ASN A 139 14.43 -10.78 -6.42
CA ASN A 139 14.46 -9.32 -6.37
C ASN A 139 13.71 -8.62 -7.53
N SER A 140 13.43 -9.34 -8.63
CA SER A 140 12.81 -8.77 -9.84
C SER A 140 11.45 -8.11 -9.63
N SER A 141 10.66 -8.57 -8.66
CA SER A 141 9.35 -8.00 -8.33
C SER A 141 9.41 -6.93 -7.24
N GLN A 142 10.56 -6.78 -6.56
CA GLN A 142 10.72 -5.87 -5.41
C GLN A 142 11.52 -4.61 -5.77
N LEU A 143 12.44 -4.71 -6.73
CA LEU A 143 13.16 -3.57 -7.31
C LEU A 143 12.28 -2.85 -8.33
N VAL A 144 11.24 -2.21 -7.82
CA VAL A 144 10.24 -1.45 -8.58
C VAL A 144 10.10 -0.07 -7.94
N SER A 145 10.32 0.99 -8.69
CA SER A 145 9.96 2.34 -8.24
C SER A 145 8.45 2.55 -8.42
N ARG A 146 7.86 3.38 -7.55
CA ARG A 146 6.45 3.72 -7.63
C ARG A 146 6.25 5.22 -7.68
N SER A 147 5.25 5.66 -8.43
CA SER A 147 4.87 7.08 -8.48
C SER A 147 3.35 7.22 -8.40
N TYR A 148 2.87 7.95 -7.40
CA TYR A 148 1.46 8.27 -7.27
C TYR A 148 0.94 9.03 -8.50
N ILE A 149 -0.22 8.61 -9.02
CA ILE A 149 -0.93 9.32 -10.08
C ILE A 149 -2.12 10.09 -9.48
N LYS A 150 -3.05 9.34 -8.86
CA LYS A 150 -4.29 9.88 -8.27
C LYS A 150 -4.93 8.86 -7.33
N SER A 151 -5.88 9.34 -6.53
CA SER A 151 -6.76 8.49 -5.73
C SER A 151 -8.21 8.96 -5.84
N LYS A 152 -9.14 8.02 -5.77
CA LYS A 152 -10.55 8.30 -5.45
C LYS A 152 -10.81 7.78 -4.05
N VAL A 153 -11.33 8.64 -3.18
CA VAL A 153 -11.55 8.34 -1.77
C VAL A 153 -13.04 8.40 -1.48
N PHE A 154 -13.58 7.32 -0.91
CA PHE A 154 -14.97 7.18 -0.56
C PHE A 154 -15.06 6.89 0.94
N GLN A 155 -15.53 7.85 1.73
CA GLN A 155 -15.74 7.66 3.15
C GLN A 155 -17.01 6.85 3.40
N ASP A 156 -16.96 5.93 4.35
CA ASP A 156 -18.13 5.16 4.75
C ASP A 156 -19.14 6.08 5.47
N ALA A 157 -20.40 6.05 5.01
CA ALA A 157 -21.47 6.91 5.54
C ALA A 157 -21.90 6.54 6.97
N SER A 158 -21.73 5.28 7.37
CA SER A 158 -22.07 4.75 8.69
C SER A 158 -20.90 4.85 9.67
N ASN A 159 -19.65 4.91 9.18
CA ASN A 159 -18.47 5.07 10.00
C ASN A 159 -17.42 5.99 9.34
N LYS A 160 -17.37 7.25 9.77
CA LYS A 160 -16.43 8.27 9.25
C LYS A 160 -14.95 7.94 9.45
N ALA A 161 -14.62 6.93 10.25
CA ALA A 161 -13.25 6.43 10.39
C ALA A 161 -12.84 5.46 9.27
N LEU A 162 -13.77 4.98 8.43
CA LEU A 162 -13.51 3.98 7.40
C LEU A 162 -13.62 4.57 6.00
N TYR A 163 -12.73 4.11 5.13
CA TYR A 163 -12.62 4.57 3.74
C TYR A 163 -12.44 3.39 2.80
N TYR A 164 -13.10 3.47 1.66
CA TYR A 164 -12.76 2.72 0.46
C TYR A 164 -12.01 3.62 -0.51
N VAL A 165 -10.92 3.12 -1.10
CA VAL A 165 -10.04 3.88 -1.97
C VAL A 165 -9.75 3.11 -3.25
N GLU A 166 -9.82 3.82 -4.38
CA GLU A 166 -9.17 3.40 -5.62
C GLU A 166 -7.89 4.22 -5.81
N LEU A 167 -6.75 3.56 -5.65
CA LEU A 167 -5.42 4.17 -5.76
C LEU A 167 -4.79 3.85 -7.12
N TYR A 168 -4.33 4.87 -7.82
CA TYR A 168 -3.67 4.75 -9.12
C TYR A 168 -2.22 5.22 -8.99
N TYR A 169 -1.28 4.39 -9.42
CA TYR A 169 0.15 4.68 -9.41
C TYR A 169 0.85 4.02 -10.60
N THR A 170 2.05 4.44 -10.94
CA THR A 170 2.91 3.71 -11.87
C THR A 170 3.88 2.82 -11.12
N GLU A 171 4.18 1.66 -11.67
CA GLU A 171 5.30 0.81 -11.27
C GLU A 171 6.35 0.81 -12.38
N CYS A 172 7.62 1.05 -12.04
CA CYS A 172 8.73 0.92 -12.98
C CYS A 172 9.77 -0.06 -12.42
N PRO A 173 9.82 -1.31 -12.92
CA PRO A 173 10.88 -2.23 -12.57
C PRO A 173 12.25 -1.66 -12.95
N ILE A 174 13.27 -1.92 -12.14
CA ILE A 174 14.63 -1.36 -12.32
C ILE A 174 15.30 -1.74 -13.65
N TYR A 175 14.80 -2.78 -14.33
CA TYR A 175 15.29 -3.27 -15.61
C TYR A 175 14.45 -2.82 -16.81
N GLN A 176 13.48 -1.92 -16.60
CA GLN A 176 12.64 -1.35 -17.66
C GLN A 176 12.77 0.18 -17.66
N ASP A 177 12.81 0.77 -18.84
CA ASP A 177 12.84 2.23 -19.00
C ASP A 177 11.45 2.88 -18.86
N LYS A 178 10.40 2.08 -19.05
CA LYS A 178 9.00 2.53 -19.01
C LYS A 178 8.23 1.73 -17.97
N GLY A 179 7.60 2.45 -17.05
CA GLY A 179 6.67 1.85 -16.09
C GLY A 179 5.30 1.55 -16.69
N TYR A 180 4.49 0.84 -15.94
CA TYR A 180 3.09 0.54 -16.25
C TYR A 180 2.16 1.07 -15.16
N PRO A 181 0.95 1.53 -15.52
CA PRO A 181 -0.03 1.96 -14.56
C PRO A 181 -0.63 0.76 -13.79
N VAL A 182 -0.90 0.98 -12.51
CA VAL A 182 -1.53 0.03 -11.59
C VAL A 182 -2.71 0.71 -10.90
N VAL A 183 -3.77 -0.06 -10.68
CA VAL A 183 -4.87 0.31 -9.76
C VAL A 183 -4.89 -0.67 -8.59
N ALA A 184 -4.97 -0.13 -7.38
CA ALA A 184 -5.19 -0.89 -6.15
C ALA A 184 -6.51 -0.45 -5.49
N LYS A 185 -7.27 -1.41 -5.00
CA LYS A 185 -8.48 -1.17 -4.20
C LYS A 185 -8.16 -1.41 -2.74
N ILE A 186 -8.39 -0.41 -1.91
CA ILE A 186 -7.89 -0.38 -0.54
C ILE A 186 -9.03 -0.06 0.41
N ASN A 187 -9.12 -0.81 1.51
CA ASN A 187 -9.88 -0.42 2.69
C ASN A 187 -8.91 0.22 3.69
N LEU A 188 -9.27 1.38 4.22
CA LEU A 188 -8.41 2.15 5.11
C LEU A 188 -9.20 2.61 6.34
N SER A 189 -8.56 2.60 7.51
CA SER A 189 -9.10 3.21 8.72
C SER A 189 -8.24 4.39 9.19
N VAL A 190 -8.90 5.41 9.73
CA VAL A 190 -8.28 6.59 10.34
C VAL A 190 -8.63 6.64 11.82
N GLN A 191 -7.63 6.85 12.65
CA GLN A 191 -7.76 7.11 14.08
C GLN A 191 -6.89 8.31 14.45
N ASP A 192 -7.43 9.24 15.24
CA ASP A 192 -6.69 10.41 15.74
C ASP A 192 -5.97 11.20 14.63
N SER A 193 -6.67 11.42 13.51
CA SER A 193 -6.16 12.11 12.31
C SER A 193 -4.95 11.43 11.65
N LYS A 194 -4.78 10.12 11.86
CA LYS A 194 -3.70 9.30 11.30
C LYS A 194 -4.26 7.99 10.74
N VAL A 195 -3.59 7.41 9.76
CA VAL A 195 -3.98 6.11 9.21
C VAL A 195 -3.64 5.00 10.22
N ASP A 196 -4.63 4.22 10.64
CA ASP A 196 -4.45 3.13 11.62
C ASP A 196 -4.29 1.77 10.94
N ALA A 197 -5.01 1.52 9.86
CA ALA A 197 -4.91 0.28 9.12
C ALA A 197 -5.15 0.51 7.62
N LEU A 198 -4.53 -0.36 6.83
CA LEU A 198 -4.69 -0.43 5.40
C LEU A 198 -4.77 -1.91 5.00
N ASP A 199 -5.76 -2.24 4.19
CA ASP A 199 -5.95 -3.57 3.62
C ASP A 199 -6.12 -3.44 2.11
N VAL A 200 -5.20 -4.04 1.35
CA VAL A 200 -5.26 -4.04 -0.11
C VAL A 200 -6.10 -5.24 -0.57
N THR A 201 -7.28 -4.95 -1.08
CA THR A 201 -8.28 -5.96 -1.46
C THR A 201 -8.15 -6.46 -2.90
N ASP A 202 -7.57 -5.64 -3.79
CA ASP A 202 -7.39 -5.98 -5.21
C ASP A 202 -6.25 -5.13 -5.77
N ILE A 203 -5.45 -5.72 -6.66
CA ILE A 203 -4.38 -5.02 -7.40
C ILE A 203 -4.42 -5.50 -8.85
N LYS A 204 -4.44 -4.55 -9.78
CA LYS A 204 -4.46 -4.84 -11.22
C LYS A 204 -3.53 -3.89 -11.96
N ALA A 205 -2.64 -4.45 -12.79
CA ALA A 205 -1.98 -3.68 -13.82
C ALA A 205 -3.01 -3.24 -14.86
N LEU A 206 -2.99 -1.96 -15.23
CA LEU A 206 -3.88 -1.40 -16.24
C LEU A 206 -3.23 -1.57 -17.62
N PRO A 207 -3.98 -2.00 -18.65
CA PRO A 207 -3.45 -2.09 -20.00
C PRO A 207 -3.12 -0.68 -20.52
N GLY A 208 -1.83 -0.36 -20.70
CA GLY A 208 -1.43 0.93 -21.25
C GLY A 208 0.06 1.27 -21.14
N GLY A 209 0.78 0.98 -22.23
CA GLY A 209 2.12 1.46 -22.57
C GLY A 209 2.56 0.75 -23.86
N GLU A 210 2.61 1.46 -24.99
CA GLU A 210 2.73 0.97 -26.38
C GLU A 210 3.30 -0.44 -26.60
N LYS A 211 2.51 -1.30 -27.27
CA LYS A 211 3.09 -2.44 -28.00
C LYS A 211 3.91 -1.87 -29.15
N ASN A 212 5.23 -1.76 -28.99
CA ASN A 212 6.11 -1.72 -30.14
C ASN A 212 6.02 -3.07 -30.85
N ASN A 213 5.08 -3.18 -31.79
CA ASN A 213 5.19 -4.15 -32.85
C ASN A 213 6.46 -3.77 -33.63
N GLY A 214 7.56 -4.47 -33.34
CA GLY A 214 8.76 -4.42 -34.15
C GLY A 214 8.40 -4.81 -35.58
N GLY A 215 8.17 -3.81 -36.41
CA GLY A 215 8.17 -3.96 -37.85
C GLY A 215 9.58 -4.30 -38.28
N ASN A 216 9.78 -5.50 -38.79
CA ASN A 216 10.92 -5.79 -39.65
C ASN A 216 10.94 -4.76 -40.79
N SER A 217 12.06 -4.09 -40.96
CA SER A 217 12.49 -3.50 -42.22
C SER A 217 13.96 -3.83 -42.41
#